data_AF-A0A2V7UQH6-F1
#
_entry.id   AF-A0A2V7UQH6-F1
#
_cell.length_a   1.000
_cell.length_b   1.000
_cell.length_c   1.000
_cell.angle_alpha   90.00
_cell.angle_beta   90.00
_cell.angle_gamma   90.00
#
_symmetry.space_group_name_H-M   'P 1'
#
loop_
_entity.id
_entity.type
_entity.pdbx_description
1 polymer ?
#
loop_
_entity_poly.entity_id
_entity_poly.type
_entity_poly.pdbx_seq_one_letter_code
_entity_poly.pdbx_strand_id
1 'polypeptide(L)'
;MGGAPTGRGGRTGDGPRGLSRTGAGLVRGLVEASLTCLLSLAIVGLLFTNGMRMLEELGRVWLFWLPMLVVLAILARGPLAGPGLAGRGLVLGLATFAASAVAAGLVGAAPGRLARHLAQLGIVWLPLLALVSAPRLVRRWRDLLALGLAIAACLAALALAGPLLMRRLVVPLYSLDVDHRPRPNKGGANEDGVYSRLTSREFRKDDFNVVCLGDSFTANPHLPEAERWPSLLEHRLQARSPARRVRVANFGWVSSSPVLQARQLRAIGAKYKPGLIVQGFDMTDFHDDLVARRKLERMGADGAEVSIFRAFGVGASLALGVDDYGAWLRERLRWAGSEPASSVPGPRYFFLFEPAGVSEPYFSTSWEAIRETERVARAMGARYALFVFPRYQQYDPREAPRDPERRVFPADAPGLLVPFAYFEGQARTVSFPVHSLRESFLADPAFPKCRDNDPHWNAEGNRVAAEAIDRCLAADRLAPPLP
;
A
#
# COMPACT_ATOMS: atom_id res chain seq x y z
N MET A 1 -86.14 -15.50 61.58
CA MET A 1 -85.54 -15.65 62.92
C MET A 1 -84.03 -15.69 62.71
N GLY A 2 -83.17 -14.83 63.26
CA GLY A 2 -83.35 -13.70 64.17
C GLY A 2 -81.97 -13.28 64.67
N GLY A 3 -81.68 -11.97 64.59
CA GLY A 3 -80.67 -11.20 65.35
C GLY A 3 -79.18 -11.46 65.05
N ALA A 4 -78.26 -10.52 65.23
CA ALA A 4 -78.33 -9.10 65.57
C ALA A 4 -76.92 -8.48 65.32
N PRO A 5 -76.75 -7.15 65.39
CA PRO A 5 -75.74 -6.38 64.66
C PRO A 5 -74.61 -5.79 65.54
N THR A 6 -73.68 -5.04 64.92
CA THR A 6 -73.20 -3.68 65.29
C THR A 6 -71.72 -3.46 64.96
N GLY A 7 -71.41 -2.26 64.44
CA GLY A 7 -70.03 -1.83 64.15
C GLY A 7 -69.96 -0.55 63.31
N ARG A 8 -70.49 0.55 63.85
CA ARG A 8 -70.45 1.92 63.31
C ARG A 8 -69.05 2.55 63.47
N GLY A 9 -68.72 3.45 62.54
CA GLY A 9 -67.79 4.58 62.73
C GLY A 9 -66.84 4.71 61.54
N GLY A 10 -66.76 5.80 60.77
CA GLY A 10 -67.16 7.19 60.98
C GLY A 10 -65.99 8.11 60.57
N ARG A 11 -66.31 9.26 59.95
CA ARG A 11 -65.46 10.41 59.55
C ARG A 11 -64.91 10.34 58.12
N THR A 12 -65.34 11.14 57.13
CA THR A 12 -65.44 12.62 56.99
C THR A 12 -64.15 13.37 57.32
N GLY A 13 -63.48 13.86 56.26
CA GLY A 13 -62.30 14.71 56.35
C GLY A 13 -61.93 15.26 54.97
N ASP A 14 -62.78 16.12 54.43
CA ASP A 14 -62.45 17.02 53.33
C ASP A 14 -61.53 18.16 53.84
N GLY A 15 -60.50 18.48 53.06
CA GLY A 15 -59.69 19.70 53.16
C GLY A 15 -58.16 19.47 53.19
N PRO A 16 -57.34 20.46 52.80
CA PRO A 16 -57.35 21.20 51.54
C PRO A 16 -55.99 21.07 50.78
N ARG A 17 -56.04 21.31 49.46
CA ARG A 17 -54.97 21.84 48.57
C ARG A 17 -53.50 21.64 49.03
N GLY A 18 -52.85 20.62 48.47
CA GLY A 18 -51.39 20.46 48.46
C GLY A 18 -50.77 20.70 47.08
N LEU A 19 -50.93 21.89 46.50
CA LEU A 19 -50.01 22.38 45.46
C LEU A 19 -48.65 22.65 46.12
N SER A 20 -47.58 21.96 45.66
CA SER A 20 -46.20 22.50 45.52
C SER A 20 -45.04 21.49 45.58
N ARG A 21 -45.24 20.16 45.74
CA ARG A 21 -44.09 19.22 45.72
C ARG A 21 -43.51 18.93 44.33
N THR A 22 -44.29 19.05 43.27
CA THR A 22 -43.82 18.86 41.88
C THR A 22 -43.07 20.06 41.34
N GLY A 23 -43.43 21.28 41.74
CA GLY A 23 -42.72 22.50 41.35
C GLY A 23 -41.31 22.59 41.94
N ALA A 24 -41.15 22.25 43.23
CA ALA A 24 -39.84 22.28 43.89
C ALA A 24 -38.85 21.26 43.31
N GLY A 25 -39.32 20.08 42.87
CA GLY A 25 -38.49 19.07 42.22
C GLY A 25 -38.06 19.48 40.81
N LEU A 26 -38.95 20.11 40.04
CA LEU A 26 -38.65 20.59 38.69
C LEU A 26 -37.67 21.78 38.73
N VAL A 27 -37.90 22.73 39.64
CA VAL A 27 -37.02 23.89 39.83
C VAL A 27 -35.65 23.45 40.32
N ARG A 28 -35.57 22.48 41.25
CA ARG A 28 -34.29 21.91 41.70
C ARG A 28 -33.56 21.17 40.58
N GLY A 29 -34.27 20.39 39.77
CA GLY A 29 -33.67 19.69 38.63
C GLY A 29 -33.17 20.63 37.53
N LEU A 30 -33.89 21.72 37.27
CA LEU A 30 -33.45 22.77 36.34
C LEU A 30 -32.24 23.53 36.87
N VAL A 31 -32.22 23.88 38.17
CA VAL A 31 -31.08 24.55 38.82
C VAL A 31 -29.83 23.65 38.82
N GLU A 32 -29.97 22.36 39.12
CA GLU A 32 -28.85 21.40 39.09
C GLU A 32 -28.33 21.18 37.65
N ALA A 33 -29.23 21.11 36.65
CA ALA A 33 -28.84 21.01 35.24
C ALA A 33 -28.14 22.29 34.73
N SER A 34 -28.65 23.47 35.09
CA SER A 34 -28.05 24.76 34.74
C SER A 34 -26.69 24.96 35.42
N LEU A 35 -26.53 24.58 36.68
CA LEU A 35 -25.23 24.61 37.38
C LEU A 35 -24.23 23.63 36.77
N THR A 36 -24.67 22.43 36.37
CA THR A 36 -23.79 21.46 35.68
C THR A 36 -23.37 21.96 34.31
N CYS A 37 -24.28 22.62 33.58
CA CYS A 37 -24.00 23.22 32.28
C CYS A 37 -23.05 24.43 32.38
N LEU A 38 -23.27 25.30 33.38
CA LEU A 38 -22.41 26.46 33.66
C LEU A 38 -21.02 26.05 34.16
N LEU A 39 -20.92 25.02 35.00
CA LEU A 39 -19.64 24.47 35.45
C LEU A 39 -18.88 23.83 34.30
N SER A 40 -19.58 23.11 33.41
CA SER A 40 -18.99 22.54 32.19
C SER A 40 -18.50 23.62 31.23
N LEU A 41 -19.27 24.69 31.03
CA LEU A 41 -18.88 25.83 30.20
C LEU A 41 -17.72 26.63 30.82
N ALA A 42 -17.70 26.80 32.14
CA ALA A 42 -16.60 27.47 32.84
C ALA A 42 -15.29 26.66 32.78
N ILE A 43 -15.36 25.34 32.90
CA ILE A 43 -14.21 24.43 32.74
C ILE A 43 -13.73 24.43 31.28
N VAL A 44 -14.63 24.41 30.29
CA VAL A 44 -14.28 24.54 28.87
C VAL A 44 -13.62 25.90 28.59
N GLY A 45 -14.14 27.00 29.15
CA GLY A 45 -13.53 28.33 29.03
C GLY A 45 -12.14 28.43 29.67
N LEU A 46 -11.94 27.79 30.83
CA LEU A 46 -10.64 27.69 31.52
C LEU A 46 -9.63 26.82 30.76
N LEU A 47 -10.08 25.81 30.02
CA LEU A 47 -9.22 24.93 29.21
C LEU A 47 -8.74 25.58 27.90
N PHE A 48 -9.47 26.58 27.38
CA PHE A 48 -9.13 27.25 26.12
C PHE A 48 -8.31 28.54 26.28
N THR A 49 -8.04 28.99 27.51
CA THR A 49 -7.42 30.31 27.76
C THR A 49 -5.98 30.27 28.28
N ASN A 50 -5.35 29.10 28.49
CA ASN A 50 -3.94 29.03 28.85
C ASN A 50 -3.22 27.80 28.25
N GLY A 51 -2.12 28.07 27.55
CA GLY A 51 -1.36 27.07 26.79
C GLY A 51 -0.66 26.04 27.67
N MET A 52 -1.20 24.82 27.73
CA MET A 52 -0.57 23.64 28.33
C MET A 52 -1.04 22.36 27.61
N ARG A 53 -0.21 21.81 26.70
CA ARG A 53 -0.47 20.55 25.95
C ARG A 53 -0.90 19.36 26.82
N MET A 54 -0.45 19.31 28.08
CA MET A 54 -0.79 18.25 29.03
C MET A 54 -2.24 18.37 29.57
N LEU A 55 -2.74 19.59 29.73
CA LEU A 55 -4.14 19.87 30.08
C LEU A 55 -5.08 19.67 28.90
N GLU A 56 -4.58 19.78 27.67
CA GLU A 56 -5.33 19.46 26.44
C GLU A 56 -5.58 17.95 26.30
N GLU A 57 -4.61 17.10 26.67
CA GLU A 57 -4.77 15.64 26.73
C GLU A 57 -5.64 15.22 27.92
N LEU A 58 -5.44 15.79 29.11
CA LEU A 58 -6.28 15.53 30.28
C LEU A 58 -7.72 16.03 30.09
N GLY A 59 -7.91 17.25 29.59
CA GLY A 59 -9.24 17.81 29.27
C GLY A 59 -9.97 16.98 28.22
N ARG A 60 -9.26 16.47 27.21
CA ARG A 60 -9.82 15.56 26.20
C ARG A 60 -10.22 14.22 26.81
N VAL A 61 -9.40 13.62 27.68
CA VAL A 61 -9.76 12.40 28.41
C VAL A 61 -11.00 12.65 29.28
N TRP A 62 -11.03 13.71 30.08
CA TRP A 62 -12.15 14.02 30.98
C TRP A 62 -13.48 14.28 30.26
N LEU A 63 -13.46 14.92 29.07
CA LEU A 63 -14.63 15.11 28.21
C LEU A 63 -15.28 13.79 27.76
N PHE A 64 -14.50 12.69 27.67
CA PHE A 64 -15.01 11.35 27.35
C PHE A 64 -15.49 10.57 28.59
N TRP A 65 -14.89 10.79 29.76
CA TRP A 65 -15.26 10.07 30.99
C TRP A 65 -16.47 10.68 31.70
N LEU A 66 -16.70 12.00 31.62
CA LEU A 66 -17.76 12.69 32.36
C LEU A 66 -19.18 12.20 32.02
N PRO A 67 -19.59 12.09 30.73
CA PRO A 67 -20.92 11.60 30.37
C PRO A 67 -21.13 10.15 30.83
N MET A 68 -20.06 9.36 30.81
CA MET A 68 -20.08 7.96 31.21
C MET A 68 -20.13 7.78 32.75
N LEU A 69 -19.44 8.62 33.52
CA LEU A 69 -19.58 8.67 34.98
C LEU A 69 -20.99 9.11 35.38
N VAL A 70 -21.63 9.99 34.60
CA VAL A 70 -23.03 10.35 34.77
C VAL A 70 -23.96 9.18 34.46
N VAL A 71 -23.74 8.44 33.36
CA VAL A 71 -24.52 7.23 33.03
C VAL A 71 -24.33 6.12 34.08
N LEU A 72 -23.10 5.87 34.52
CA LEU A 72 -22.79 4.89 35.56
C LEU A 72 -23.38 5.31 36.93
N ALA A 73 -23.36 6.60 37.28
CA ALA A 73 -24.02 7.11 38.48
C ALA A 73 -25.55 7.01 38.41
N ILE A 74 -26.16 7.19 37.22
CA ILE A 74 -27.60 7.00 36.99
C ILE A 74 -27.97 5.51 37.09
N LEU A 75 -27.14 4.62 36.56
CA LEU A 75 -27.34 3.16 36.62
C LEU A 75 -27.10 2.59 38.03
N ALA A 76 -26.14 3.14 38.78
CA ALA A 76 -25.81 2.72 40.15
C ALA A 76 -26.87 3.10 41.19
N ARG A 77 -27.75 4.06 40.89
CA ARG A 77 -28.88 4.46 41.77
C ARG A 77 -30.02 3.46 41.83
N GLY A 78 -29.90 2.31 41.16
CA GLY A 78 -30.83 1.19 41.30
C GLY A 78 -32.24 1.47 40.76
N PRO A 79 -33.20 0.57 41.02
CA PRO A 79 -34.50 0.48 40.33
C PRO A 79 -35.48 1.66 40.54
N LEU A 80 -35.07 2.70 41.27
CA LEU A 80 -35.86 3.92 41.48
C LEU A 80 -35.81 4.89 40.28
N ALA A 81 -34.83 4.75 39.38
CA ALA A 81 -34.83 5.47 38.12
C ALA A 81 -35.69 4.68 37.10
N GLY A 82 -36.90 5.17 36.82
CA GLY A 82 -37.80 4.53 35.85
C GLY A 82 -37.12 4.23 34.51
N PRO A 83 -37.56 3.18 33.77
CA PRO A 83 -36.86 2.61 32.61
C PRO A 83 -36.53 3.63 31.49
N GLY A 84 -37.26 4.75 31.43
CA GLY A 84 -36.98 5.84 30.49
C GLY A 84 -35.71 6.64 30.77
N LEU A 85 -35.26 6.75 32.03
CA LEU A 85 -34.09 7.56 32.40
C LEU A 85 -32.77 6.87 32.04
N ALA A 86 -32.67 5.56 32.27
CA ALA A 86 -31.50 4.77 31.89
C ALA A 86 -31.33 4.67 30.36
N GLY A 87 -32.45 4.50 29.63
CA GLY A 87 -32.43 4.50 28.16
C GLY A 87 -32.03 5.85 27.58
N ARG A 88 -32.54 6.96 28.14
CA ARG A 88 -32.16 8.31 27.72
C ARG A 88 -30.69 8.63 28.02
N GLY A 89 -30.17 8.19 29.17
CA GLY A 89 -28.75 8.36 29.50
C GLY A 89 -27.83 7.61 28.54
N LEU A 90 -28.19 6.39 28.14
CA LEU A 90 -27.43 5.59 27.17
C LEU A 90 -27.45 6.22 25.76
N VAL A 91 -28.62 6.66 25.31
CA VAL A 91 -28.77 7.34 24.01
C VAL A 91 -27.99 8.65 23.98
N LEU A 92 -28.01 9.42 25.08
CA LEU A 92 -27.26 10.66 25.19
C LEU A 92 -25.75 10.39 25.16
N GLY A 93 -25.27 9.39 25.91
CA GLY A 93 -23.85 9.00 25.92
C GLY A 93 -23.34 8.52 24.56
N LEU A 94 -24.13 7.71 23.85
CA LEU A 94 -23.82 7.25 22.49
C LEU A 94 -23.84 8.40 21.47
N ALA A 95 -24.80 9.33 21.58
CA ALA A 95 -24.89 10.50 20.71
C ALA A 95 -23.70 11.45 20.93
N THR A 96 -23.30 11.69 22.18
CA THR A 96 -22.12 12.49 22.50
C THR A 96 -20.84 11.83 21.98
N PHE A 97 -20.68 10.52 22.15
CA PHE A 97 -19.53 9.77 21.63
C PHE A 97 -19.46 9.80 20.09
N ALA A 98 -20.59 9.57 19.40
CA ALA A 98 -20.66 9.63 17.94
C ALA A 98 -20.33 11.03 17.41
N ALA A 99 -20.83 12.08 18.07
CA ALA A 99 -20.49 13.46 17.74
C ALA A 99 -18.99 13.75 17.94
N SER A 100 -18.38 13.23 19.00
CA SER A 100 -16.94 13.36 19.23
C SER A 100 -16.08 12.59 18.22
N ALA A 101 -16.52 11.41 17.79
CA ALA A 101 -15.82 10.62 16.76
C ALA A 101 -15.91 11.28 15.37
N VAL A 102 -17.08 11.83 15.02
CA VAL A 102 -17.27 12.61 13.78
C VAL A 102 -16.44 13.89 13.82
N ALA A 103 -16.43 14.62 14.94
CA ALA A 103 -15.57 15.79 15.10
C ALA A 103 -14.08 15.45 14.98
N ALA A 104 -13.63 14.33 15.55
CA ALA A 104 -12.24 13.86 15.40
C ALA A 104 -11.89 13.48 13.94
N GLY A 105 -12.84 12.92 13.19
CA GLY A 105 -12.69 12.64 11.76
C GLY A 105 -12.63 13.90 10.90
N LEU A 106 -13.44 14.91 11.21
CA LEU A 106 -13.49 16.19 10.49
C LEU A 106 -12.27 17.07 10.73
N VAL A 107 -11.55 16.90 11.85
CA VAL A 107 -10.34 17.67 12.21
C VAL A 107 -9.06 17.04 11.63
N GLY A 108 -9.16 16.13 10.65
CA GLY A 108 -8.00 15.62 9.91
C GLY A 108 -7.12 14.66 10.72
N ALA A 109 -7.71 13.94 11.69
CA ALA A 109 -6.97 12.95 12.45
C ALA A 109 -6.46 11.81 11.53
N ALA A 110 -5.14 11.72 11.38
CA ALA A 110 -4.43 10.61 10.72
C ALA A 110 -5.13 9.23 10.90
N PRO A 111 -5.29 8.42 9.83
CA PRO A 111 -6.10 7.19 9.80
C PRO A 111 -5.84 6.21 10.95
N GLY A 112 -4.59 6.13 11.44
CA GLY A 112 -4.20 5.29 12.58
C GLY A 112 -4.77 5.70 13.94
N ARG A 113 -5.43 6.86 14.05
CA ARG A 113 -6.13 7.29 15.27
C ARG A 113 -7.57 6.78 15.30
N LEU A 114 -8.30 6.87 14.21
CA LEU A 114 -9.66 6.31 14.10
C LEU A 114 -9.66 4.80 14.36
N ALA A 115 -8.68 4.08 13.79
CA ALA A 115 -8.51 2.64 14.01
C ALA A 115 -8.30 2.27 15.49
N ARG A 116 -7.54 3.08 16.24
CA ARG A 116 -7.34 2.88 17.69
C ARG A 116 -8.64 3.08 18.48
N HIS A 117 -9.44 4.08 18.12
CA HIS A 117 -10.72 4.34 18.78
C HIS A 117 -11.75 3.24 18.48
N LEU A 118 -11.80 2.74 17.24
CA LEU A 118 -12.66 1.61 16.88
C LEU A 118 -12.23 0.31 17.57
N ALA A 119 -10.93 0.06 17.71
CA ALA A 119 -10.41 -1.09 18.45
C ALA A 119 -10.74 -1.01 19.94
N GLN A 120 -10.59 0.17 20.56
CA GLN A 120 -10.96 0.38 21.95
C GLN A 120 -12.47 0.20 22.19
N LEU A 121 -13.30 0.64 21.23
CA LEU A 121 -14.75 0.35 21.21
C LEU A 121 -15.03 -1.15 21.17
N GLY A 122 -14.38 -1.87 20.27
CA GLY A 122 -14.59 -3.30 20.09
C GLY A 122 -14.13 -4.15 21.28
N ILE A 123 -12.95 -3.86 21.82
CA ILE A 123 -12.27 -4.73 22.81
C ILE A 123 -12.68 -4.40 24.24
N VAL A 124 -12.91 -3.13 24.56
CA VAL A 124 -13.18 -2.70 25.94
C VAL A 124 -14.67 -2.44 26.13
N TRP A 125 -15.28 -1.68 25.22
CA TRP A 125 -16.62 -1.15 25.44
C TRP A 125 -17.72 -2.15 25.10
N LEU A 126 -17.61 -2.93 24.03
CA LEU A 126 -18.60 -3.97 23.70
C LEU A 126 -18.70 -5.06 24.78
N PRO A 127 -17.61 -5.59 25.37
CA PRO A 127 -17.72 -6.56 26.46
C PRO A 127 -18.30 -5.98 27.76
N LEU A 128 -17.97 -4.73 28.10
CA LEU A 128 -18.55 -4.03 29.25
C LEU A 128 -20.04 -3.78 29.06
N LEU A 129 -20.46 -3.35 27.87
CA LEU A 129 -21.87 -3.24 27.50
C LEU A 129 -22.57 -4.60 27.55
N ALA A 130 -21.93 -5.68 27.09
CA ALA A 130 -22.48 -7.02 27.16
C ALA A 130 -22.65 -7.51 28.61
N LEU A 131 -21.69 -7.23 29.50
CA LEU A 131 -21.73 -7.57 30.93
C LEU A 131 -22.84 -6.81 31.67
N VAL A 132 -22.95 -5.49 31.47
CA VAL A 132 -24.00 -4.67 32.12
C VAL A 132 -25.40 -4.99 31.57
N SER A 133 -25.47 -5.43 30.31
CA SER A 133 -26.71 -5.81 29.65
C SER A 133 -27.07 -7.29 29.84
N ALA A 134 -26.19 -8.10 30.43
CA ALA A 134 -26.33 -9.56 30.54
C ALA A 134 -27.68 -10.02 31.11
N PRO A 135 -28.27 -9.41 32.15
CA PRO A 135 -29.58 -9.84 32.68
C PRO A 135 -30.74 -9.58 31.70
N ARG A 136 -30.61 -8.57 30.82
CA ARG A 136 -31.58 -8.27 29.76
C ARG A 136 -31.33 -9.10 28.51
N LEU A 137 -30.05 -9.38 28.19
CA LEU A 137 -29.65 -10.29 27.10
C LEU A 137 -30.12 -11.72 27.38
N VAL A 138 -30.05 -12.20 28.63
CA VAL A 138 -30.56 -13.53 29.02
C VAL A 138 -32.06 -13.65 28.77
N ARG A 139 -32.84 -12.56 28.89
CA ARG A 139 -34.28 -12.58 28.55
C ARG A 139 -34.57 -12.54 27.05
N ARG A 140 -33.59 -12.14 26.23
CA ARG A 140 -33.65 -12.07 24.76
C ARG A 140 -32.72 -13.09 24.10
N TRP A 141 -32.40 -14.19 24.79
CA TRP A 141 -31.47 -15.19 24.28
C TRP A 141 -31.86 -15.74 22.91
N ARG A 142 -33.17 -15.81 22.61
CA ARG A 142 -33.70 -16.20 21.29
C ARG A 142 -33.35 -15.19 20.20
N ASP A 143 -33.49 -13.89 20.47
CA ASP A 143 -33.15 -12.83 19.52
C ASP A 143 -31.63 -12.78 19.28
N LEU A 144 -30.83 -13.00 20.32
CA LEU A 144 -29.37 -13.07 20.23
C LEU A 144 -28.90 -14.31 19.48
N LEU A 145 -29.56 -15.45 19.71
CA LEU A 145 -29.28 -16.68 18.97
C LEU A 145 -29.64 -16.51 17.50
N ALA A 146 -30.79 -15.90 17.19
CA ALA A 146 -31.20 -15.59 15.82
C ALA A 146 -30.22 -14.62 15.14
N LEU A 147 -29.78 -13.57 15.85
CA LEU A 147 -28.76 -12.65 15.36
C LEU A 147 -27.41 -13.36 15.15
N GLY A 148 -26.99 -14.20 16.09
CA GLY A 148 -25.76 -14.98 15.99
C GLY A 148 -25.79 -15.96 14.81
N LEU A 149 -26.91 -16.65 14.61
CA LEU A 149 -27.13 -17.53 13.46
C LEU A 149 -27.17 -16.75 12.14
N ALA A 150 -27.81 -15.57 12.11
CA ALA A 150 -27.83 -14.71 10.94
C ALA A 150 -26.44 -14.17 10.58
N ILE A 151 -25.65 -13.74 11.58
CA ILE A 151 -24.26 -13.33 11.38
C ILE A 151 -23.44 -14.53 10.89
N ALA A 152 -23.57 -15.70 11.52
CA ALA A 152 -22.87 -16.92 11.10
C ALA A 152 -23.24 -17.34 9.68
N ALA A 153 -24.52 -17.24 9.30
CA ALA A 153 -25.00 -17.53 7.95
C ALA A 153 -24.47 -16.51 6.92
N CYS A 154 -24.46 -15.22 7.25
CA CYS A 154 -23.85 -14.18 6.41
C CYS A 154 -22.35 -14.39 6.24
N LEU A 155 -21.63 -14.72 7.32
CA LEU A 155 -20.20 -15.02 7.28
C LEU A 155 -19.93 -16.29 6.47
N ALA A 156 -20.75 -17.34 6.62
CA ALA A 156 -20.64 -18.57 5.83
C ALA A 156 -20.95 -18.32 4.35
N ALA A 157 -22.00 -17.55 4.05
CA ALA A 157 -22.32 -17.15 2.67
C ALA A 157 -21.18 -16.31 2.06
N LEU A 158 -20.58 -15.38 2.81
CA LEU A 158 -19.43 -14.62 2.36
C LEU A 158 -18.18 -15.50 2.20
N ALA A 159 -17.96 -16.46 3.11
CA ALA A 159 -16.82 -17.38 3.01
C ALA A 159 -16.94 -18.36 1.84
N LEU A 160 -18.16 -18.81 1.52
CA LEU A 160 -18.43 -19.79 0.45
C LEU A 160 -18.61 -19.11 -0.92
N ALA A 161 -19.44 -18.07 -0.99
CA ALA A 161 -19.73 -17.37 -2.24
C ALA A 161 -18.76 -16.21 -2.53
N GLY A 162 -18.14 -15.63 -1.50
CA GLY A 162 -17.20 -14.52 -1.65
C GLY A 162 -15.99 -14.85 -2.52
N PRO A 163 -15.29 -15.99 -2.38
CA PRO A 163 -14.20 -16.34 -3.30
C PRO A 163 -14.65 -16.39 -4.76
N LEU A 164 -15.85 -16.93 -5.03
CA LEU A 164 -16.44 -16.98 -6.38
C LEU A 164 -16.80 -15.58 -6.89
N LEU A 165 -17.44 -14.75 -6.07
CA LEU A 165 -17.80 -13.37 -6.42
C LEU A 165 -16.54 -12.53 -6.66
N MET A 166 -15.53 -12.65 -5.79
CA MET A 166 -14.25 -11.96 -5.92
C MET A 166 -13.53 -12.41 -7.19
N ARG A 167 -13.45 -13.72 -7.47
CA ARG A 167 -12.83 -14.24 -8.69
C ARG A 167 -13.54 -13.76 -9.97
N ARG A 168 -14.86 -13.57 -9.93
CA ARG A 168 -15.64 -13.13 -11.10
C ARG A 168 -15.72 -11.62 -11.27
N LEU A 169 -15.80 -10.86 -10.19
CA LEU A 169 -16.09 -9.42 -10.25
C LEU A 169 -14.88 -8.55 -9.93
N VAL A 170 -14.00 -8.98 -9.02
CA VAL A 170 -12.88 -8.17 -8.53
C VAL A 170 -11.57 -8.57 -9.17
N VAL A 171 -11.22 -9.85 -9.18
CA VAL A 171 -9.98 -10.35 -9.78
C VAL A 171 -9.78 -9.91 -11.24
N PRO A 172 -10.79 -9.85 -12.12
CA PRO A 172 -10.58 -9.34 -13.48
C PRO A 172 -10.25 -7.84 -13.54
N LEU A 173 -10.65 -7.08 -12.51
CA LEU A 173 -10.36 -5.66 -12.40
C LEU A 173 -8.92 -5.41 -11.93
N TYR A 174 -8.37 -6.30 -11.11
CA TYR A 174 -7.01 -6.18 -10.54
C TYR A 174 -6.02 -7.09 -11.26
N SER A 175 -4.86 -6.56 -11.67
CA SER A 175 -3.76 -7.41 -12.15
C SER A 175 -3.10 -8.11 -10.96
N LEU A 176 -3.66 -9.25 -10.54
CA LEU A 176 -3.06 -10.10 -9.50
C LEU A 176 -1.87 -10.93 -10.02
N ASP A 177 -1.57 -10.82 -11.31
CA ASP A 177 -0.35 -11.37 -11.89
C ASP A 177 0.86 -10.62 -11.31
N VAL A 178 1.84 -11.38 -10.82
CA VAL A 178 3.11 -10.84 -10.30
C VAL A 178 3.80 -10.01 -11.37
N ASP A 179 3.65 -10.41 -12.63
CA ASP A 179 4.30 -9.74 -13.73
C ASP A 179 3.65 -8.37 -14.05
N HIS A 180 2.38 -8.14 -13.67
CA HIS A 180 1.63 -6.87 -13.85
C HIS A 180 1.91 -6.11 -15.16
N ARG A 181 2.09 -6.86 -16.23
CA ARG A 181 2.55 -6.37 -17.54
C ARG A 181 1.55 -5.38 -18.15
N PRO A 182 1.99 -4.51 -19.08
CA PRO A 182 1.08 -3.71 -19.87
C PRO A 182 0.02 -4.61 -20.53
N ARG A 183 -1.24 -4.19 -20.43
CA ARG A 183 -2.33 -4.92 -21.07
C ARG A 183 -2.19 -4.79 -22.59
N PRO A 184 -2.45 -5.85 -23.36
CA PRO A 184 -2.46 -5.80 -24.82
C PRO A 184 -3.30 -4.63 -25.37
N ASN A 185 -2.76 -3.92 -26.35
CA ASN A 185 -3.41 -2.79 -27.04
C ASN A 185 -3.86 -1.65 -26.10
N LYS A 186 -3.17 -1.46 -24.96
CA LYS A 186 -3.44 -0.37 -24.01
C LYS A 186 -2.17 0.43 -23.72
N GLY A 187 -2.31 1.74 -23.53
CA GLY A 187 -1.21 2.61 -23.08
C GLY A 187 -0.03 2.70 -24.05
N GLY A 188 -0.24 2.41 -25.34
CA GLY A 188 0.85 2.36 -26.33
C GLY A 188 1.59 1.02 -26.39
N ALA A 189 1.09 -0.01 -25.72
CA ALA A 189 1.55 -1.38 -25.92
C ALA A 189 0.82 -2.08 -27.07
N ASN A 190 1.50 -2.99 -27.76
CA ASN A 190 0.94 -3.81 -28.85
C ASN A 190 0.11 -4.99 -28.33
N GLU A 191 -0.23 -5.94 -29.20
CA GLU A 191 -1.04 -7.12 -28.89
C GLU A 191 -0.38 -8.12 -27.91
N ASP A 192 0.93 -8.05 -27.76
CA ASP A 192 1.71 -8.87 -26.82
C ASP A 192 1.99 -8.11 -25.50
N GLY A 193 1.52 -6.87 -25.35
CA GLY A 193 1.77 -6.05 -24.16
C GLY A 193 3.18 -5.45 -24.11
N VAL A 194 3.81 -5.26 -25.28
CA VAL A 194 5.15 -4.68 -25.45
C VAL A 194 5.02 -3.25 -25.96
N TYR A 195 5.82 -2.29 -25.46
CA TYR A 195 5.79 -0.88 -25.87
C TYR A 195 6.45 -0.66 -27.23
N SER A 196 5.88 -1.23 -28.28
CA SER A 196 6.31 -1.05 -29.66
C SER A 196 5.09 -0.79 -30.53
N ARG A 197 5.21 0.06 -31.55
CA ARG A 197 4.19 0.15 -32.62
C ARG A 197 4.09 -1.12 -33.45
N LEU A 198 5.15 -1.91 -33.48
CA LEU A 198 5.26 -3.08 -34.33
C LEU A 198 4.67 -4.31 -33.63
N THR A 199 3.93 -5.09 -34.39
CA THR A 199 3.47 -6.42 -34.03
C THR A 199 4.61 -7.42 -34.11
N SER A 200 4.54 -8.55 -33.40
CA SER A 200 5.60 -9.57 -33.46
C SER A 200 5.75 -10.21 -34.86
N ARG A 201 4.74 -10.05 -35.74
CA ARG A 201 4.76 -10.50 -37.14
C ARG A 201 5.63 -9.62 -38.05
N GLU A 202 5.85 -8.36 -37.67
CA GLU A 202 6.63 -7.40 -38.46
C GLU A 202 8.15 -7.55 -38.28
N PHE A 203 8.58 -8.24 -37.22
CA PHE A 203 9.97 -8.62 -37.02
C PHE A 203 10.30 -9.82 -37.90
N ARG A 204 11.17 -9.66 -38.91
CA ARG A 204 11.55 -10.74 -39.84
C ARG A 204 12.88 -11.35 -39.43
N LYS A 205 13.14 -12.62 -39.82
CA LYS A 205 14.41 -13.29 -39.49
C LYS A 205 15.64 -12.59 -40.10
N ASP A 206 15.45 -11.98 -41.28
CA ASP A 206 16.53 -11.30 -42.01
C ASP A 206 16.83 -9.90 -41.45
N ASP A 207 15.91 -9.32 -40.68
CA ASP A 207 16.11 -8.05 -39.98
C ASP A 207 17.14 -8.22 -38.85
N PHE A 208 17.79 -7.13 -38.44
CA PHE A 208 18.55 -7.09 -37.20
C PHE A 208 17.61 -6.68 -36.06
N ASN A 209 16.96 -7.69 -35.45
CA ASN A 209 16.00 -7.47 -34.37
C ASN A 209 16.71 -7.38 -33.03
N VAL A 210 16.41 -6.33 -32.27
CA VAL A 210 16.85 -6.12 -30.90
C VAL A 210 15.65 -6.12 -29.97
N VAL A 211 15.74 -6.84 -28.86
CA VAL A 211 14.76 -6.76 -27.78
C VAL A 211 15.41 -6.06 -26.58
N CYS A 212 14.80 -4.98 -26.13
CA CYS A 212 15.26 -4.17 -25.00
C CYS A 212 14.41 -4.50 -23.75
N LEU A 213 15.02 -5.15 -22.76
CA LEU A 213 14.42 -5.47 -21.46
C LEU A 213 14.82 -4.41 -20.43
N GLY A 214 13.98 -4.18 -19.43
CA GLY A 214 14.29 -3.28 -18.32
C GLY A 214 13.02 -2.80 -17.64
N ASP A 215 13.16 -1.96 -16.62
CA ASP A 215 12.05 -1.43 -15.85
C ASP A 215 11.38 -0.19 -16.50
N SER A 216 10.86 0.72 -15.67
CA SER A 216 10.29 2.00 -16.10
C SER A 216 11.27 2.94 -16.78
N PHE A 217 12.59 2.84 -16.58
CA PHE A 217 13.58 3.61 -17.36
C PHE A 217 13.62 3.15 -18.82
N THR A 218 13.39 1.85 -19.06
CA THR A 218 13.29 1.29 -20.41
C THR A 218 11.92 1.52 -21.03
N ALA A 219 10.86 1.27 -20.28
CA ALA A 219 9.49 1.49 -20.72
C ALA A 219 9.21 2.97 -21.05
N ASN A 220 9.65 3.84 -20.15
CA ASN A 220 9.43 5.28 -20.06
C ASN A 220 8.10 5.76 -20.69
N PRO A 221 6.95 5.28 -20.20
CA PRO A 221 5.66 5.50 -20.85
C PRO A 221 5.22 6.98 -20.83
N HIS A 222 5.88 7.81 -20.01
CA HIS A 222 5.61 9.24 -19.89
C HIS A 222 6.18 10.06 -21.06
N LEU A 223 7.14 9.51 -21.81
CA LEU A 223 7.69 10.15 -23.00
C LEU A 223 7.00 9.64 -24.26
N PRO A 224 6.91 10.48 -25.31
CA PRO A 224 6.64 10.01 -26.67
C PRO A 224 7.58 8.86 -27.02
N GLU A 225 7.09 7.84 -27.71
CA GLU A 225 7.87 6.64 -28.05
C GLU A 225 9.17 6.96 -28.79
N ALA A 226 9.16 7.97 -29.67
CA ALA A 226 10.34 8.39 -30.44
C ALA A 226 11.48 8.95 -29.57
N GLU A 227 11.18 9.39 -28.34
CA GLU A 227 12.16 9.97 -27.41
C GLU A 227 12.68 8.94 -26.40
N ARG A 228 12.15 7.71 -26.41
CA ARG A 228 12.59 6.65 -25.50
C ARG A 228 13.88 6.04 -26.01
N TRP A 229 14.80 5.69 -25.10
CA TRP A 229 16.11 5.19 -25.50
C TRP A 229 16.07 3.97 -26.44
N PRO A 230 15.12 3.01 -26.36
CA PRO A 230 15.07 1.90 -27.31
C PRO A 230 14.76 2.35 -28.75
N SER A 231 13.87 3.34 -28.93
CA SER A 231 13.55 3.89 -30.24
C SER A 231 14.69 4.74 -30.80
N LEU A 232 15.34 5.53 -29.93
CA LEU A 232 16.54 6.25 -30.29
C LEU A 232 17.67 5.28 -30.70
N LEU A 233 17.82 4.16 -29.98
CA LEU A 233 18.75 3.10 -30.33
C LEU A 233 18.42 2.47 -31.69
N GLU A 234 17.14 2.25 -32.03
CA GLU A 234 16.74 1.78 -33.37
C GLU A 234 17.27 2.71 -34.46
N HIS A 235 17.04 4.01 -34.32
CA HIS A 235 17.50 5.00 -35.29
C HIS A 235 19.03 5.00 -35.43
N ARG A 236 19.75 4.92 -34.31
CA ARG A 236 21.22 4.90 -34.30
C ARG A 236 21.76 3.64 -34.97
N LEU A 237 21.24 2.47 -34.61
CA LEU A 237 21.67 1.19 -35.21
C LEU A 237 21.29 1.11 -36.70
N GLN A 238 20.13 1.62 -37.09
CA GLN A 238 19.70 1.68 -38.50
C GLN A 238 20.66 2.54 -39.34
N ALA A 239 21.15 3.66 -38.79
CA ALA A 239 22.12 4.52 -39.48
C ALA A 239 23.47 3.82 -39.74
N ARG A 240 23.86 2.83 -38.92
CA ARG A 240 25.07 2.02 -39.11
C ARG A 240 24.90 0.97 -40.20
N SER A 241 23.68 0.48 -40.41
CA SER A 241 23.40 -0.56 -41.40
C SER A 241 22.28 -0.17 -42.36
N PRO A 242 22.48 0.80 -43.27
CA PRO A 242 21.43 1.21 -44.21
C PRO A 242 20.92 0.06 -45.08
N ALA A 243 21.76 -0.95 -45.35
CA ALA A 243 21.44 -2.11 -46.17
C ALA A 243 20.61 -3.19 -45.44
N ARG A 244 20.59 -3.18 -44.10
CA ARG A 244 19.82 -4.15 -43.30
C ARG A 244 18.82 -3.41 -42.43
N ARG A 245 17.57 -3.85 -42.48
CA ARG A 245 16.53 -3.29 -41.61
C ARG A 245 16.84 -3.63 -40.15
N VAL A 246 16.86 -2.62 -39.30
CA VAL A 246 16.99 -2.76 -37.84
C VAL A 246 15.62 -2.54 -37.22
N ARG A 247 15.26 -3.37 -36.24
CA ARG A 247 14.01 -3.25 -35.49
C ARG A 247 14.28 -3.39 -34.00
N VAL A 248 13.74 -2.51 -33.18
CA VAL A 248 13.88 -2.58 -31.73
C VAL A 248 12.52 -2.73 -31.07
N ALA A 249 12.37 -3.74 -30.21
CA ALA A 249 11.19 -3.92 -29.39
C ALA A 249 11.49 -3.52 -27.95
N ASN A 250 10.74 -2.53 -27.43
CA ASN A 250 10.83 -2.12 -26.03
C ASN A 250 9.94 -3.01 -25.16
N PHE A 251 10.57 -4.02 -24.56
CA PHE A 251 9.94 -4.96 -23.64
C PHE A 251 9.88 -4.42 -22.22
N GLY A 252 10.38 -3.22 -21.93
CA GLY A 252 10.40 -2.72 -20.55
C GLY A 252 9.02 -2.40 -20.01
N TRP A 253 8.81 -2.55 -18.70
CA TRP A 253 7.60 -2.06 -18.04
C TRP A 253 7.86 -1.64 -16.60
N VAL A 254 6.94 -0.85 -16.05
CA VAL A 254 7.06 -0.29 -14.70
C VAL A 254 7.23 -1.41 -13.68
N SER A 255 8.19 -1.25 -12.76
CA SER A 255 8.47 -2.19 -11.66
C SER A 255 8.86 -3.61 -12.12
N SER A 256 9.35 -3.76 -13.35
CA SER A 256 9.86 -5.04 -13.83
C SER A 256 11.32 -5.23 -13.48
N SER A 257 11.61 -6.27 -12.71
CA SER A 257 12.96 -6.66 -12.34
C SER A 257 13.46 -7.86 -13.19
N PRO A 258 14.76 -8.18 -13.22
CA PRO A 258 15.33 -9.29 -13.99
C PRO A 258 14.58 -10.63 -13.89
N VAL A 259 14.05 -10.99 -12.72
CA VAL A 259 13.23 -12.20 -12.52
C VAL A 259 12.00 -12.19 -13.44
N LEU A 260 11.32 -11.05 -13.53
CA LEU A 260 10.14 -10.87 -14.35
C LEU A 260 10.50 -10.71 -15.83
N GLN A 261 11.58 -9.99 -16.12
CA GLN A 261 12.10 -9.80 -17.48
C GLN A 261 12.48 -11.15 -18.13
N ALA A 262 13.16 -12.05 -17.39
CA ALA A 262 13.47 -13.41 -17.85
C ALA A 262 12.19 -14.22 -18.18
N ARG A 263 11.15 -14.10 -17.35
CA ARG A 263 9.86 -14.75 -17.56
C ARG A 263 9.15 -14.23 -18.82
N GLN A 264 9.16 -12.92 -19.05
CA GLN A 264 8.57 -12.34 -20.26
C GLN A 264 9.34 -12.76 -21.51
N LEU A 265 10.67 -12.69 -21.47
CA LEU A 265 11.52 -13.12 -22.59
C LEU A 265 11.25 -14.59 -22.95
N ARG A 266 11.15 -15.48 -21.95
CA ARG A 266 10.81 -16.90 -22.18
C ARG A 266 9.41 -17.08 -22.78
N ALA A 267 8.44 -16.29 -22.32
CA ALA A 267 7.05 -16.45 -22.74
C ALA A 267 6.79 -15.98 -24.19
N ILE A 268 7.38 -14.85 -24.60
CA ILE A 268 7.05 -14.21 -25.88
C ILE A 268 8.25 -13.77 -26.71
N GLY A 269 9.47 -13.76 -26.16
CA GLY A 269 10.67 -13.22 -26.83
C GLY A 269 10.95 -13.85 -28.20
N ALA A 270 10.74 -15.16 -28.33
CA ALA A 270 10.98 -15.89 -29.58
C ALA A 270 10.11 -15.39 -30.76
N LYS A 271 8.92 -14.82 -30.48
CA LYS A 271 8.04 -14.27 -31.53
C LYS A 271 8.72 -13.12 -32.31
N TYR A 272 9.58 -12.38 -31.63
CA TYR A 272 10.28 -11.19 -32.13
C TYR A 272 11.62 -11.51 -32.81
N LYS A 273 12.02 -12.79 -32.84
CA LYS A 273 13.18 -13.29 -33.60
C LYS A 273 14.47 -12.47 -33.31
N PRO A 274 14.81 -12.23 -32.04
CA PRO A 274 15.92 -11.36 -31.67
C PRO A 274 17.26 -11.92 -32.16
N GLY A 275 18.11 -11.05 -32.70
CA GLY A 275 19.55 -11.30 -32.87
C GLY A 275 20.39 -10.72 -31.72
N LEU A 276 19.80 -9.83 -30.93
CA LEU A 276 20.40 -9.20 -29.77
C LEU A 276 19.34 -8.93 -28.68
N ILE A 277 19.68 -9.22 -27.44
CA ILE A 277 18.96 -8.79 -26.24
C ILE A 277 19.81 -7.74 -25.53
N VAL A 278 19.21 -6.60 -25.22
CA VAL A 278 19.79 -5.54 -24.41
C VAL A 278 18.98 -5.45 -23.13
N GLN A 279 19.59 -5.74 -21.97
CA GLN A 279 18.91 -5.66 -20.68
C GLN A 279 19.40 -4.46 -19.89
N GLY A 280 18.48 -3.58 -19.49
CA GLY A 280 18.69 -2.51 -18.53
C GLY A 280 18.42 -2.98 -17.11
N PHE A 281 19.30 -2.60 -16.18
CA PHE A 281 19.18 -2.89 -14.75
C PHE A 281 19.18 -1.58 -13.95
N ASP A 282 18.14 -1.36 -13.15
CA ASP A 282 18.02 -0.20 -12.25
C ASP A 282 18.29 -0.59 -10.79
N MET A 283 18.65 0.39 -9.97
CA MET A 283 18.96 0.20 -8.56
C MET A 283 17.78 -0.36 -7.74
N THR A 284 16.54 -0.20 -8.20
CA THR A 284 15.37 -0.80 -7.54
C THR A 284 15.24 -2.30 -7.76
N ASP A 285 15.87 -2.83 -8.80
CA ASP A 285 15.72 -4.24 -9.21
C ASP A 285 16.20 -5.21 -8.14
N PHE A 286 17.19 -4.84 -7.32
CA PHE A 286 17.67 -5.70 -6.23
C PHE A 286 16.57 -6.06 -5.24
N HIS A 287 15.79 -5.08 -4.83
CA HIS A 287 14.69 -5.33 -3.91
C HIS A 287 13.48 -5.91 -4.64
N ASP A 288 13.20 -5.42 -5.85
CA ASP A 288 12.05 -5.86 -6.64
C ASP A 288 12.16 -7.34 -7.03
N ASP A 289 13.37 -7.86 -7.30
CA ASP A 289 13.60 -9.29 -7.55
C ASP A 289 13.32 -10.16 -6.33
N LEU A 290 13.74 -9.74 -5.14
CA LEU A 290 13.44 -10.46 -3.89
C LEU A 290 11.93 -10.54 -3.64
N VAL A 291 11.24 -9.43 -3.86
CA VAL A 291 9.77 -9.36 -3.76
C VAL A 291 9.11 -10.23 -4.83
N ALA A 292 9.58 -10.15 -6.07
CA ALA A 292 9.05 -10.92 -7.20
C ALA A 292 9.19 -12.43 -6.96
N ARG A 293 10.37 -12.90 -6.56
CA ARG A 293 10.59 -14.33 -6.26
C ARG A 293 9.68 -14.81 -5.14
N ARG A 294 9.61 -14.08 -4.03
CA ARG A 294 8.74 -14.44 -2.91
C ARG A 294 7.28 -14.50 -3.32
N LYS A 295 6.81 -13.58 -4.18
CA LYS A 295 5.45 -13.61 -4.72
C LYS A 295 5.21 -14.81 -5.63
N LEU A 296 6.17 -15.15 -6.49
CA LEU A 296 6.09 -16.31 -7.39
C LEU A 296 6.12 -17.63 -6.63
N GLU A 297 6.97 -17.76 -5.61
CA GLU A 297 7.03 -18.92 -4.72
C GLU A 297 5.71 -19.14 -4.00
N ARG A 298 5.13 -18.07 -3.43
CA ARG A 298 3.80 -18.12 -2.82
C ARG A 298 2.73 -18.56 -3.82
N MET A 299 2.74 -18.03 -5.04
CA MET A 299 1.79 -18.46 -6.07
C MET A 299 1.97 -19.91 -6.53
N GLY A 300 3.21 -20.40 -6.55
CA GLY A 300 3.51 -21.81 -6.83
C GLY A 300 3.08 -22.75 -5.70
N ALA A 301 3.24 -22.31 -4.44
CA ALA A 301 2.87 -23.07 -3.25
C ALA A 301 1.36 -23.08 -2.97
N ASP A 302 0.69 -21.94 -3.15
CA ASP A 302 -0.73 -21.78 -2.82
C ASP A 302 -1.67 -22.17 -3.98
N GLY A 303 -1.11 -22.50 -5.15
CA GLY A 303 -1.89 -22.60 -6.39
C GLY A 303 -2.58 -21.28 -6.75
N ALA A 304 -3.26 -21.22 -7.89
CA ALA A 304 -3.94 -20.01 -8.37
C ALA A 304 -5.18 -19.59 -7.55
N GLU A 305 -5.31 -20.00 -6.28
CA GLU A 305 -6.39 -19.58 -5.40
C GLU A 305 -6.06 -18.25 -4.73
N VAL A 306 -6.63 -17.18 -5.27
CA VAL A 306 -6.78 -15.91 -4.57
C VAL A 306 -7.75 -16.17 -3.42
N SER A 307 -7.22 -16.52 -2.24
CA SER A 307 -8.06 -16.69 -1.05
C SER A 307 -8.77 -15.38 -0.72
N ILE A 308 -9.99 -15.47 -0.20
CA ILE A 308 -10.77 -14.29 0.24
C ILE A 308 -9.98 -13.43 1.23
N PHE A 309 -9.08 -14.04 2.01
CA PHE A 309 -8.18 -13.35 2.93
C PHE A 309 -7.12 -12.51 2.22
N ARG A 310 -6.64 -12.95 1.05
CA ARG A 310 -5.71 -12.16 0.22
C ARG A 310 -6.41 -10.95 -0.39
N ALA A 311 -7.64 -11.13 -0.88
CA ALA A 311 -8.42 -10.03 -1.44
C ALA A 311 -8.91 -9.05 -0.36
N PHE A 312 -9.31 -9.56 0.81
CA PHE A 312 -9.58 -8.74 1.99
C PHE A 312 -8.32 -8.00 2.46
N GLY A 313 -7.16 -8.67 2.45
CA GLY A 313 -5.87 -8.07 2.75
C GLY A 313 -5.55 -6.89 1.82
N VAL A 314 -5.79 -7.02 0.52
CA VAL A 314 -5.64 -5.92 -0.45
C VAL A 314 -6.63 -4.78 -0.17
N GLY A 315 -7.91 -5.09 0.07
CA GLY A 315 -8.92 -4.08 0.40
C GLY A 315 -8.62 -3.33 1.71
N ALA A 316 -8.19 -4.06 2.74
CA ALA A 316 -7.78 -3.52 4.03
C ALA A 316 -6.48 -2.71 3.93
N SER A 317 -5.51 -3.17 3.13
CA SER A 317 -4.29 -2.43 2.79
C SER A 317 -4.61 -1.06 2.21
N LEU A 318 -5.49 -1.00 1.20
CA LEU A 318 -5.91 0.24 0.57
C LEU A 318 -6.67 1.15 1.55
N ALA A 319 -7.60 0.58 2.34
CA ALA A 319 -8.39 1.34 3.32
C ALA A 319 -7.53 1.92 4.45
N LEU A 320 -6.45 1.23 4.82
CA LEU A 320 -5.56 1.63 5.91
C LEU A 320 -4.32 2.38 5.43
N GLY A 321 -4.07 2.44 4.12
CA GLY A 321 -2.89 3.06 3.53
C GLY A 321 -1.60 2.31 3.86
N VAL A 322 -1.64 0.97 3.88
CA VAL A 322 -0.50 0.10 4.22
C VAL A 322 -0.23 -0.91 3.11
N ASP A 323 1.05 -1.20 2.84
CA ASP A 323 1.46 -2.02 1.70
C ASP A 323 0.97 -3.48 1.78
N ASP A 324 0.95 -4.05 2.99
CA ASP A 324 0.44 -5.39 3.27
C ASP A 324 -0.27 -5.40 4.63
N TYR A 325 -1.60 -5.47 4.62
CA TYR A 325 -2.42 -5.48 5.83
C TYR A 325 -2.06 -6.63 6.76
N GLY A 326 -1.72 -7.80 6.22
CA GLY A 326 -1.33 -8.96 7.02
C GLY A 326 -0.01 -8.71 7.74
N ALA A 327 0.98 -8.14 7.06
CA ALA A 327 2.26 -7.77 7.67
C ALA A 327 2.08 -6.67 8.71
N TRP A 328 1.33 -5.61 8.38
CA TRP A 328 0.99 -4.52 9.30
C TRP A 328 0.25 -5.01 10.54
N LEU A 329 -0.72 -5.92 10.36
CA LEU A 329 -1.48 -6.50 11.46
C LEU A 329 -0.60 -7.39 12.33
N ARG A 330 0.28 -8.22 11.75
CA ARG A 330 1.24 -9.05 12.51
C ARG A 330 2.23 -8.20 13.29
N GLU A 331 2.72 -7.10 12.71
CA GLU A 331 3.60 -6.15 13.40
C GLU A 331 2.91 -5.49 14.60
N ARG A 332 1.63 -5.13 14.44
CA ARG A 332 0.79 -4.52 15.49
C ARG A 332 0.34 -5.51 16.56
N LEU A 333 0.11 -6.77 16.18
CA LEU A 333 -0.35 -7.86 17.04
C LEU A 333 0.81 -8.68 17.61
N ARG A 334 2.03 -8.13 17.72
CA ARG A 334 3.19 -8.81 18.34
C ARG A 334 2.89 -9.23 19.78
N TRP A 335 2.21 -10.35 19.93
CA TRP A 335 2.28 -11.30 21.02
C TRP A 335 3.33 -12.32 20.63
N ALA A 336 4.47 -12.24 21.33
CA ALA A 336 5.48 -13.28 21.48
C ALA A 336 5.70 -14.23 20.28
N GLY A 337 6.39 -13.74 19.26
CA GLY A 337 7.01 -14.57 18.24
C GLY A 337 8.03 -13.75 17.47
N SER A 338 9.31 -14.04 17.66
CA SER A 338 10.36 -13.62 16.75
C SER A 338 10.05 -14.24 15.39
N GLU A 339 9.55 -13.46 14.43
CA GLU A 339 9.57 -13.91 13.05
C GLU A 339 11.04 -14.22 12.69
N PRO A 340 11.32 -15.32 11.98
CA PRO A 340 12.62 -15.48 11.34
C PRO A 340 12.86 -14.23 10.49
N ALA A 341 14.08 -13.69 10.53
CA ALA A 341 14.45 -12.50 9.79
C ALA A 341 13.89 -12.58 8.36
N SER A 342 13.13 -11.56 7.94
CA SER A 342 12.57 -11.51 6.59
C SER A 342 13.69 -11.72 5.57
N SER A 343 13.54 -12.68 4.66
CA SER A 343 14.48 -12.90 3.55
C SER A 343 14.57 -11.73 2.57
N VAL A 344 13.68 -10.74 2.74
CA VAL A 344 13.66 -9.49 1.99
C VAL A 344 13.98 -8.35 2.98
N PRO A 345 15.05 -7.58 2.76
CA PRO A 345 15.33 -6.37 3.53
C PRO A 345 14.14 -5.40 3.52
N GLY A 346 13.93 -4.68 4.62
CA GLY A 346 12.78 -3.77 4.74
C GLY A 346 12.82 -2.59 3.77
N PRO A 347 13.88 -1.75 3.75
CA PRO A 347 13.99 -0.64 2.81
C PRO A 347 14.27 -1.11 1.37
N ARG A 348 13.58 -0.51 0.39
CA ARG A 348 13.80 -0.79 -1.06
C ARG A 348 15.25 -0.55 -1.49
N TYR A 349 15.88 0.47 -0.92
CA TYR A 349 17.28 0.83 -1.18
C TYR A 349 18.21 0.41 -0.03
N PHE A 350 18.02 -0.79 0.51
CA PHE A 350 18.79 -1.29 1.67
C PHE A 350 20.31 -1.15 1.50
N PHE A 351 20.81 -1.36 0.28
CA PHE A 351 22.25 -1.29 -0.04
C PHE A 351 22.85 0.11 0.11
N LEU A 352 22.04 1.16 0.23
CA LEU A 352 22.54 2.51 0.46
C LEU A 352 23.05 2.72 1.89
N PHE A 353 22.51 1.97 2.84
CA PHE A 353 22.70 2.19 4.28
C PHE A 353 23.42 1.03 4.97
N GLU A 354 23.43 -0.14 4.35
CA GLU A 354 24.11 -1.33 4.87
C GLU A 354 25.52 -1.47 4.27
N PRO A 355 26.49 -2.04 5.00
CA PRO A 355 27.79 -2.38 4.44
C PRO A 355 27.67 -3.29 3.21
N ALA A 356 28.61 -3.17 2.26
CA ALA A 356 28.60 -3.97 1.03
C ALA A 356 28.50 -5.48 1.30
N GLY A 357 29.30 -6.00 2.23
CA GLY A 357 29.27 -7.43 2.59
C GLY A 357 27.95 -7.92 3.20
N VAL A 358 27.11 -7.03 3.73
CA VAL A 358 25.75 -7.36 4.21
C VAL A 358 24.73 -7.31 3.07
N SER A 359 24.93 -6.40 2.11
CA SER A 359 24.02 -6.18 0.99
C SER A 359 24.21 -7.17 -0.15
N GLU A 360 25.46 -7.50 -0.48
CA GLU A 360 25.84 -8.35 -1.61
C GLU A 360 25.16 -9.73 -1.65
N PRO A 361 24.92 -10.44 -0.53
CA PRO A 361 24.18 -11.70 -0.56
C PRO A 361 22.80 -11.57 -1.21
N TYR A 362 22.13 -10.42 -1.07
CA TYR A 362 20.82 -10.17 -1.68
C TYR A 362 20.92 -9.91 -3.19
N PHE A 363 22.06 -9.41 -3.67
CA PHE A 363 22.28 -9.13 -5.10
C PHE A 363 22.36 -10.40 -5.95
N SER A 364 22.74 -11.52 -5.32
CA SER A 364 22.80 -12.83 -5.99
C SER A 364 21.48 -13.20 -6.69
N THR A 365 20.34 -12.82 -6.11
CA THR A 365 19.01 -13.10 -6.66
C THR A 365 18.83 -12.46 -8.03
N SER A 366 19.22 -11.19 -8.16
CA SER A 366 19.19 -10.45 -9.41
C SER A 366 20.20 -10.96 -10.41
N TRP A 367 21.41 -11.27 -9.94
CA TRP A 367 22.47 -11.80 -10.79
C TRP A 367 22.11 -13.15 -11.42
N GLU A 368 21.53 -14.06 -10.65
CA GLU A 368 21.01 -15.33 -11.17
C GLU A 368 19.93 -15.12 -12.24
N ALA A 369 19.03 -14.15 -12.04
CA ALA A 369 17.95 -13.86 -12.98
C ALA A 369 18.47 -13.21 -14.28
N ILE A 370 19.50 -12.38 -14.19
CA ILE A 370 20.25 -11.87 -15.35
C ILE A 370 20.87 -13.03 -16.13
N ARG A 371 21.53 -13.98 -15.45
CA ARG A 371 22.11 -15.17 -16.10
C ARG A 371 21.06 -16.10 -16.70
N GLU A 372 19.87 -16.19 -16.10
CA GLU A 372 18.72 -16.86 -16.71
C GLU A 372 18.29 -16.14 -17.99
N THR A 373 18.22 -14.82 -17.98
CA THR A 373 17.87 -14.02 -19.16
C THR A 373 18.87 -14.27 -20.30
N GLU A 374 20.17 -14.28 -20.01
CA GLU A 374 21.20 -14.64 -21.00
C GLU A 374 21.00 -16.06 -21.55
N ARG A 375 20.75 -17.05 -20.68
CA ARG A 375 20.52 -18.43 -21.15
C ARG A 375 19.31 -18.53 -22.06
N VAL A 376 18.23 -17.82 -21.75
CA VAL A 376 17.04 -17.74 -22.59
C VAL A 376 17.37 -17.06 -23.92
N ALA A 377 18.13 -15.97 -23.92
CA ALA A 377 18.60 -15.29 -25.12
C ALA A 377 19.42 -16.23 -26.02
N ARG A 378 20.41 -16.93 -25.43
CA ARG A 378 21.27 -17.88 -26.13
C ARG A 378 20.48 -19.05 -26.73
N ALA A 379 19.48 -19.56 -26.01
CA ALA A 379 18.60 -20.61 -26.53
C ALA A 379 17.79 -20.16 -27.76
N MET A 380 17.56 -18.86 -27.94
CA MET A 380 16.95 -18.27 -29.13
C MET A 380 17.97 -17.96 -30.25
N GLY A 381 19.27 -18.20 -30.01
CA GLY A 381 20.35 -17.80 -30.92
C GLY A 381 20.68 -16.31 -30.87
N ALA A 382 20.17 -15.57 -29.87
CA ALA A 382 20.44 -14.15 -29.70
C ALA A 382 21.71 -13.92 -28.88
N ARG A 383 22.45 -12.85 -29.20
CA ARG A 383 23.50 -12.31 -28.33
C ARG A 383 22.88 -11.51 -27.19
N TYR A 384 23.63 -11.25 -26.13
CA TYR A 384 23.12 -10.60 -24.92
C TYR A 384 24.12 -9.56 -24.40
N ALA A 385 23.61 -8.42 -23.91
CA ALA A 385 24.38 -7.38 -23.24
C ALA A 385 23.59 -6.80 -22.06
N LEU A 386 24.27 -6.55 -20.95
CA LEU A 386 23.71 -5.94 -19.74
C LEU A 386 24.20 -4.49 -19.58
N PHE A 387 23.27 -3.59 -19.24
CA PHE A 387 23.55 -2.19 -18.95
C PHE A 387 23.00 -1.80 -17.58
N VAL A 388 23.88 -1.35 -16.69
CA VAL A 388 23.53 -0.84 -15.37
C VAL A 388 23.22 0.64 -15.46
N PHE A 389 21.98 0.99 -15.15
CA PHE A 389 21.45 2.34 -15.26
C PHE A 389 21.78 3.16 -14.01
N PRO A 390 22.32 4.38 -14.16
CA PRO A 390 22.51 5.27 -13.04
C PRO A 390 21.24 6.06 -12.73
N ARG A 391 21.00 6.22 -11.44
CA ARG A 391 20.09 7.23 -10.88
C ARG A 391 20.82 8.55 -10.73
N TYR A 392 20.09 9.65 -10.74
CA TYR A 392 20.71 10.98 -10.76
C TYR A 392 21.59 11.28 -9.55
N GLN A 393 21.27 10.72 -8.38
CA GLN A 393 22.11 10.81 -7.19
C GLN A 393 23.54 10.32 -7.44
N GLN A 394 23.73 9.41 -8.41
CA GLN A 394 25.00 8.76 -8.71
C GLN A 394 25.85 9.53 -9.74
N TYR A 395 25.30 10.57 -10.39
CA TYR A 395 26.02 11.39 -11.37
C TYR A 395 25.84 12.91 -11.21
N ASP A 396 24.66 13.43 -10.88
CA ASP A 396 24.42 14.85 -10.62
C ASP A 396 23.25 15.05 -9.62
N PRO A 397 23.53 15.36 -8.34
CA PRO A 397 22.50 15.47 -7.32
C PRO A 397 21.58 16.71 -7.44
N ARG A 398 21.87 17.61 -8.40
CA ARG A 398 21.04 18.78 -8.71
C ARG A 398 19.82 18.40 -9.56
N GLU A 399 19.88 17.27 -10.25
CA GLU A 399 18.75 16.71 -10.99
C GLU A 399 17.55 16.45 -10.08
N ALA A 400 16.35 16.49 -10.67
CA ALA A 400 15.09 16.17 -10.01
C ALA A 400 14.95 16.77 -8.58
N PRO A 401 15.10 18.09 -8.40
CA PRO A 401 15.12 18.72 -7.07
C PRO A 401 13.82 18.52 -6.28
N ARG A 402 12.70 18.22 -6.96
CA ARG A 402 11.39 17.94 -6.36
C ARG A 402 11.05 16.45 -6.28
N ASP A 403 11.99 15.55 -6.54
CA ASP A 403 11.78 14.11 -6.43
C ASP A 403 11.47 13.70 -4.97
N PRO A 404 10.31 13.08 -4.69
CA PRO A 404 9.99 12.54 -3.36
C PRO A 404 10.95 11.44 -2.89
N GLU A 405 11.60 10.70 -3.81
CA GLU A 405 12.51 9.61 -3.46
C GLU A 405 13.83 10.11 -2.86
N ARG A 406 14.16 11.42 -2.93
CA ARG A 406 15.35 12.01 -2.27
C ARG A 406 15.49 11.67 -0.79
N ARG A 407 14.37 11.41 -0.10
CA ARG A 407 14.36 11.06 1.34
C ARG A 407 14.81 9.63 1.61
N VAL A 408 14.60 8.73 0.65
CA VAL A 408 14.89 7.28 0.78
C VAL A 408 16.09 6.86 -0.06
N PHE A 409 16.51 7.72 -1.00
CA PHE A 409 17.71 7.60 -1.82
C PHE A 409 18.48 8.93 -1.78
N PRO A 410 19.19 9.22 -0.68
CA PRO A 410 19.93 10.47 -0.54
C PRO A 410 21.24 10.44 -1.33
N ALA A 411 21.68 11.61 -1.79
CA ALA A 411 22.85 11.76 -2.65
C ALA A 411 24.21 11.55 -1.95
N ASP A 412 24.22 11.57 -0.62
CA ASP A 412 25.37 11.35 0.24
C ASP A 412 25.38 9.96 0.90
N ALA A 413 24.50 9.06 0.45
CA ALA A 413 24.45 7.69 0.95
C ALA A 413 25.81 6.98 0.79
N PRO A 414 26.34 6.30 1.83
CA PRO A 414 27.64 5.62 1.74
C PRO A 414 27.62 4.47 0.72
N GLY A 415 26.48 3.80 0.56
CA GLY A 415 26.32 2.67 -0.38
C GLY A 415 25.98 3.06 -1.82
N LEU A 416 26.05 4.35 -2.17
CA LEU A 416 25.59 4.89 -3.46
C LEU A 416 26.20 4.19 -4.69
N LEU A 417 27.46 3.78 -4.59
CA LEU A 417 28.23 3.17 -5.68
C LEU A 417 28.44 1.65 -5.51
N VAL A 418 27.95 1.06 -4.42
CA VAL A 418 28.07 -0.38 -4.14
C VAL A 418 27.51 -1.24 -5.29
N PRO A 419 26.33 -0.94 -5.88
CA PRO A 419 25.84 -1.64 -7.06
C PRO A 419 26.81 -1.68 -8.25
N PHE A 420 27.47 -0.56 -8.57
CA PHE A 420 28.38 -0.51 -9.71
C PHE A 420 29.64 -1.34 -9.48
N ALA A 421 30.22 -1.25 -8.27
CA ALA A 421 31.36 -2.08 -7.88
C ALA A 421 31.02 -3.58 -7.95
N TYR A 422 29.81 -3.95 -7.52
CA TYR A 422 29.32 -5.32 -7.64
C TYR A 422 29.28 -5.78 -9.10
N PHE A 423 28.67 -5.02 -10.00
CA PHE A 423 28.58 -5.39 -11.42
C PHE A 423 29.94 -5.39 -12.14
N GLU A 424 30.87 -4.52 -11.76
CA GLU A 424 32.24 -4.57 -12.27
C GLU A 424 32.94 -5.89 -11.87
N GLY A 425 32.74 -6.35 -10.64
CA GLY A 425 33.21 -7.66 -10.20
C GLY A 425 32.55 -8.80 -10.98
N GLN A 426 31.22 -8.75 -11.13
CA GLN A 426 30.46 -9.78 -11.85
C GLN A 426 30.81 -9.85 -13.34
N ALA A 427 31.12 -8.73 -13.98
CA ALA A 427 31.54 -8.67 -15.38
C ALA A 427 32.72 -9.61 -15.69
N ARG A 428 33.61 -9.84 -14.71
CA ARG A 428 34.77 -10.73 -14.85
C ARG A 428 34.42 -12.23 -14.77
N THR A 429 33.18 -12.55 -14.39
CA THR A 429 32.71 -13.94 -14.16
C THR A 429 31.86 -14.50 -15.30
N VAL A 430 31.55 -13.68 -16.31
CA VAL A 430 30.66 -14.03 -17.43
C VAL A 430 31.29 -13.70 -18.78
N SER A 431 30.75 -14.31 -19.83
CA SER A 431 31.21 -14.13 -21.21
C SER A 431 30.45 -13.05 -21.98
N PHE A 432 29.39 -12.47 -21.40
CA PHE A 432 28.63 -11.40 -22.02
C PHE A 432 29.07 -10.04 -21.46
N PRO A 433 28.99 -8.96 -22.25
CA PRO A 433 29.36 -7.64 -21.79
C PRO A 433 28.40 -7.09 -20.73
N VAL A 434 28.99 -6.45 -19.73
CA VAL A 434 28.31 -5.73 -18.65
C VAL A 434 28.88 -4.32 -18.61
N HIS A 435 28.02 -3.33 -18.87
CA HIS A 435 28.41 -1.93 -18.93
C HIS A 435 27.69 -1.10 -17.90
N SER A 436 28.38 -0.13 -17.30
CA SER A 436 27.76 0.94 -16.52
C SER A 436 27.52 2.15 -17.42
N LEU A 437 26.31 2.72 -17.38
CA LEU A 437 26.04 3.99 -18.07
C LEU A 437 26.47 5.22 -17.24
N ARG A 438 26.89 5.04 -15.99
CA ARG A 438 27.24 6.13 -15.07
C ARG A 438 28.26 7.10 -15.66
N GLU A 439 29.37 6.59 -16.19
CA GLU A 439 30.44 7.44 -16.73
C GLU A 439 29.99 8.24 -17.96
N SER A 440 29.10 7.68 -18.77
CA SER A 440 28.51 8.42 -19.89
C SER A 440 27.58 9.54 -19.43
N PHE A 441 26.81 9.31 -18.36
CA PHE A 441 25.96 10.36 -17.76
C PHE A 441 26.77 11.47 -17.07
N LEU A 442 27.91 11.12 -16.45
CA LEU A 442 28.85 12.08 -15.86
C LEU A 442 29.57 12.93 -16.91
N ALA A 443 30.00 12.30 -18.00
CA ALA A 443 30.76 12.98 -19.04
C ALA A 443 29.89 13.88 -19.95
N ASP A 444 28.60 13.58 -20.08
CA ASP A 444 27.70 14.37 -20.92
C ASP A 444 27.30 15.69 -20.22
N PRO A 445 27.54 16.85 -20.85
CA PRO A 445 27.32 18.16 -20.23
C PRO A 445 25.84 18.58 -20.16
N ALA A 446 24.92 17.84 -20.80
CA ALA A 446 23.52 18.23 -20.86
C ALA A 446 22.86 18.23 -19.47
N PHE A 447 22.00 19.21 -19.20
CA PHE A 447 21.27 19.32 -17.94
C PHE A 447 19.95 20.06 -18.17
N PRO A 448 18.82 19.60 -17.62
CA PRO A 448 18.65 18.38 -16.83
C PRO A 448 18.55 17.12 -17.71
N LYS A 449 18.97 15.97 -17.18
CA LYS A 449 18.78 14.63 -17.78
C LYS A 449 17.60 13.87 -17.16
N CYS A 450 17.07 14.33 -16.01
CA CYS A 450 15.87 13.79 -15.38
C CYS A 450 14.70 14.78 -15.44
N ARG A 451 13.51 14.29 -15.08
CA ARG A 451 12.35 15.14 -14.82
C ARG A 451 12.54 15.86 -13.48
N ASP A 452 11.91 17.01 -13.33
CA ASP A 452 12.15 17.88 -12.18
C ASP A 452 11.60 17.32 -10.84
N ASN A 453 10.54 16.51 -10.90
CA ASN A 453 9.86 15.92 -9.74
C ASN A 453 9.87 14.39 -9.73
N ASP A 454 10.70 13.78 -10.57
CA ASP A 454 10.65 12.35 -10.83
C ASP A 454 12.04 11.86 -11.29
N PRO A 455 12.57 10.76 -10.73
CA PRO A 455 13.94 10.31 -10.98
C PRO A 455 14.16 9.77 -12.39
N HIS A 456 13.10 9.51 -13.18
CA HIS A 456 13.24 8.96 -14.52
C HIS A 456 13.82 9.99 -15.49
N TRP A 457 14.58 9.47 -16.44
CA TRP A 457 15.17 10.25 -17.51
C TRP A 457 14.10 10.96 -18.34
N ASN A 458 14.38 12.23 -18.66
CA ASN A 458 13.65 12.99 -19.66
C ASN A 458 14.16 12.62 -21.07
N ALA A 459 13.74 13.34 -22.11
CA ALA A 459 14.20 13.10 -23.49
C ALA A 459 15.74 13.13 -23.61
N GLU A 460 16.39 14.04 -22.89
CA GLU A 460 17.85 14.21 -22.91
C GLU A 460 18.57 13.04 -22.22
N GLY A 461 18.10 12.61 -21.05
CA GLY A 461 18.65 11.42 -20.39
C GLY A 461 18.48 10.15 -21.24
N ASN A 462 17.35 10.01 -21.96
CA ASN A 462 17.16 8.91 -22.91
C ASN A 462 18.10 8.99 -24.12
N ARG A 463 18.38 10.21 -24.62
CA ARG A 463 19.39 10.44 -25.68
C ARG A 463 20.77 9.97 -25.20
N VAL A 464 21.21 10.40 -24.03
CA VAL A 464 22.49 10.01 -23.43
C VAL A 464 22.60 8.49 -23.27
N ALA A 465 21.54 7.85 -22.75
CA ALA A 465 21.48 6.40 -22.62
C ALA A 465 21.60 5.68 -23.97
N ALA A 466 20.82 6.08 -24.98
CA ALA A 466 20.86 5.46 -26.31
C ALA A 466 22.23 5.58 -26.99
N GLU A 467 22.88 6.75 -26.86
CA GLU A 467 24.21 6.97 -27.40
C GLU A 467 25.30 6.13 -26.71
N ALA A 468 25.25 6.08 -25.38
CA ALA A 468 26.18 5.26 -24.61
C ALA A 468 26.02 3.77 -24.93
N ILE A 469 24.78 3.29 -25.01
CA ILE A 469 24.46 1.90 -25.37
C ILE A 469 24.97 1.59 -26.78
N ASP A 470 24.68 2.42 -27.78
CA ASP A 470 25.19 2.24 -29.16
C ASP A 470 26.72 2.17 -29.22
N ARG A 471 27.42 3.06 -28.50
CA ARG A 471 28.90 3.03 -28.42
C ARG A 471 29.43 1.73 -27.80
N CYS A 472 28.87 1.29 -26.68
CA CYS A 472 29.26 0.04 -26.03
C CYS A 472 28.99 -1.17 -26.93
N LEU A 473 27.80 -1.25 -27.53
CA LEU A 473 27.46 -2.34 -28.46
C LEU A 473 28.38 -2.37 -29.68
N ALA A 474 28.83 -1.21 -30.17
CA ALA A 474 29.81 -1.13 -31.24
C ALA A 474 31.20 -1.65 -30.81
N ALA A 475 31.68 -1.23 -29.64
CA ALA A 475 32.95 -1.68 -29.09
C ALA A 475 32.99 -3.21 -28.91
N ASP A 476 31.88 -3.79 -28.46
CA ASP A 476 31.75 -5.25 -28.27
C ASP A 476 31.43 -6.02 -29.57
N ARG A 477 31.35 -5.33 -30.72
CA ARG A 477 30.94 -5.91 -32.02
C ARG A 477 29.56 -6.57 -31.96
N LEU A 478 28.69 -6.07 -31.09
CA LEU A 478 27.28 -6.45 -30.98
C LEU A 478 26.37 -5.64 -31.90
N ALA A 479 26.74 -4.41 -32.21
CA ALA A 479 26.08 -3.60 -33.24
C ALA A 479 26.55 -3.98 -34.65
N PRO A 480 25.75 -3.69 -35.71
CA PRO A 480 26.25 -3.70 -37.07
C PRO A 480 27.48 -2.76 -37.23
N PRO A 481 28.45 -3.13 -38.08
CA PRO A 481 29.60 -2.25 -38.35
C PRO A 481 29.12 -0.94 -38.98
N LEU A 482 29.91 0.13 -38.82
CA LEU A 482 29.70 1.34 -39.60
C LEU A 482 30.01 1.04 -41.09
N PRO A 483 29.31 1.71 -42.03
CA PRO A 483 29.52 1.51 -43.45
C PRO A 483 30.93 1.88 -43.91
#